data_AF-A0A7D7BSD7-F1
#
_entry.id   AF-A0A7D7BSD7-F1
#
_cell.length_a   1.000
_cell.length_b   1.000
_cell.length_c   1.000
_cell.angle_alpha   90.00
_cell.angle_beta   90.00
_cell.angle_gamma   90.00
#
_symmetry.space_group_name_H-M   'P 1'
#
loop_
_entity.id
_entity.type
_entity.pdbx_description
1 polymer ?
#
loop_
_entity_poly.entity_id
_entity_poly.type
_entity_poly.pdbx_seq_one_letter_code
_entity_poly.pdbx_strand_id
1 'polypeptide(L)'
;MKYSSKILPILIIVAAAATFTFAGCKKKDMSLKLNEPRNIRGVVSYKRSFGDLNEKHLNVAQAIGIRVLSSREEAEKMKEQLQPITTNELYAVDSLTHSIPYLIPGAASLLDTIGHNFLDSLTAKGLNPNKIIVTSVLRTQDDVKRLRRRNGNASPNSAHFYGTTFDVSWKRFQKIEDEDGRPLQDVSADTLKLVLSEVLRDLRKADKCYIKYELKQGCFHITTREK
;
A
#
# COMPACT_ATOMS: atom_id res chain seq x y z
N MET A 1 -10.24 -37.33 86.63
CA MET A 1 -8.92 -36.79 87.00
C MET A 1 -8.38 -36.00 85.81
N LYS A 2 -8.20 -34.67 86.00
CA LYS A 2 -7.29 -33.72 85.31
C LYS A 2 -7.27 -33.55 83.76
N TYR A 3 -7.51 -32.28 83.37
CA TYR A 3 -6.84 -31.43 82.34
C TYR A 3 -6.87 -31.87 80.86
N SER A 4 -7.53 -31.12 79.94
CA SER A 4 -7.15 -29.83 79.32
C SER A 4 -6.20 -29.97 78.12
N SER A 5 -6.61 -29.53 76.93
CA SER A 5 -6.11 -28.27 76.34
C SER A 5 -6.69 -28.01 74.95
N LYS A 6 -7.08 -26.75 74.75
CA LYS A 6 -7.36 -26.12 73.45
C LYS A 6 -6.03 -25.90 72.71
N ILE A 7 -5.91 -26.32 71.45
CA ILE A 7 -5.10 -25.63 70.42
C ILE A 7 -5.73 -25.94 69.04
N LEU A 8 -6.38 -24.95 68.44
CA LEU A 8 -6.52 -24.86 66.98
C LEU A 8 -5.42 -23.89 66.53
N PRO A 9 -4.62 -24.19 65.49
CA PRO A 9 -4.82 -23.41 64.28
C PRO A 9 -4.48 -24.16 62.97
N ILE A 10 -5.26 -23.86 61.92
CA ILE A 10 -4.74 -23.51 60.58
C ILE A 10 -3.71 -24.50 60.00
N LEU A 11 -4.16 -25.63 59.47
CA LEU A 11 -3.31 -26.49 58.60
C LEU A 11 -4.08 -27.06 57.40
N ILE A 12 -5.14 -26.37 56.96
CA ILE A 12 -5.92 -26.73 55.76
C ILE A 12 -5.81 -25.65 54.64
N ILE A 13 -5.02 -24.58 54.83
CA ILE A 13 -4.84 -23.51 53.81
C ILE A 13 -3.37 -23.39 53.36
N VAL A 14 -2.67 -24.51 53.14
CA VAL A 14 -1.33 -24.49 52.51
C VAL A 14 -1.21 -25.45 51.31
N ALA A 15 -2.19 -26.34 51.08
CA ALA A 15 -2.16 -27.26 49.93
C ALA A 15 -2.83 -26.71 48.64
N ALA A 16 -3.19 -25.42 48.60
CA ALA A 16 -3.86 -24.80 47.45
C ALA A 16 -3.05 -23.67 46.79
N ALA A 17 -1.76 -23.56 47.06
CA ALA A 17 -0.91 -22.47 46.57
C ALA A 17 0.43 -22.97 45.98
N ALA A 18 0.39 -23.97 45.10
CA ALA A 18 1.58 -24.40 44.36
C ALA A 18 1.29 -24.91 42.94
N THR A 19 0.21 -24.45 42.31
CA THR A 19 0.05 -24.50 40.86
C THR A 19 0.01 -23.09 40.30
N PHE A 20 1.01 -22.28 40.67
CA PHE A 20 1.47 -21.25 39.75
C PHE A 20 2.02 -21.98 38.54
N THR A 21 1.17 -22.17 37.54
CA THR A 21 1.61 -22.42 36.19
C THR A 21 2.57 -21.30 35.85
N PHE A 22 3.87 -21.58 35.89
CA PHE A 22 4.85 -20.80 35.17
C PHE A 22 4.45 -20.88 33.70
N ALA A 23 3.53 -20.01 33.28
CA ALA A 23 3.47 -19.56 31.90
C ALA A 23 4.80 -18.88 31.69
N GLY A 24 5.82 -19.66 31.33
CA GLY A 24 7.13 -19.14 31.00
C GLY A 24 6.91 -18.10 29.93
N CYS A 25 7.13 -16.83 30.27
CA CYS A 25 7.28 -15.78 29.28
C CYS A 25 8.40 -16.25 28.35
N LYS A 26 8.05 -16.89 27.23
CA LYS A 26 9.01 -17.18 26.17
C LYS A 26 9.63 -15.84 25.83
N LYS A 27 10.93 -15.69 26.10
CA LYS A 27 11.65 -14.47 25.75
C LYS A 27 11.41 -14.24 24.27
N LYS A 28 10.80 -13.10 23.97
CA LYS A 28 10.52 -12.65 22.62
C LYS A 28 11.84 -12.56 21.85
N ASP A 29 11.88 -13.14 20.65
CA ASP A 29 13.07 -13.05 19.81
C ASP A 29 13.20 -11.62 19.27
N MET A 30 14.06 -10.84 19.90
CA MET A 30 14.36 -9.45 19.54
C MET A 30 15.58 -9.33 18.62
N SER A 31 16.07 -10.44 18.06
CA SER A 31 17.16 -10.38 17.07
C SER A 31 16.67 -9.73 15.77
N LEU A 32 17.56 -9.02 15.08
CA LEU A 32 17.27 -8.40 13.79
C LEU A 32 16.82 -9.46 12.78
N LYS A 33 15.62 -9.33 12.23
CA LYS A 33 15.15 -10.18 11.14
C LYS A 33 15.83 -9.76 9.83
N LEU A 34 16.75 -10.59 9.37
CA LEU A 34 17.50 -10.37 8.14
C LEU A 34 16.64 -10.66 6.91
N ASN A 35 16.92 -9.94 5.82
CA ASN A 35 16.42 -10.30 4.51
C ASN A 35 17.22 -11.49 3.96
N GLU A 36 16.57 -12.35 3.19
CA GLU A 36 17.17 -13.44 2.42
C GLU A 36 16.79 -13.31 0.94
N PRO A 37 17.33 -12.29 0.23
CA PRO A 37 16.87 -11.93 -1.10
C PRO A 37 17.08 -13.06 -2.11
N ARG A 38 16.01 -13.44 -2.80
CA ARG A 38 16.03 -14.48 -3.84
C ARG A 38 15.09 -14.16 -4.98
N ASN A 39 15.46 -14.58 -6.19
CA ASN A 39 14.61 -14.48 -7.39
C ASN A 39 14.09 -13.05 -7.69
N ILE A 40 14.89 -12.01 -7.44
CA ILE A 40 14.58 -10.61 -7.79
C ILE A 40 15.26 -10.30 -9.13
N ARG A 41 14.50 -10.11 -10.20
CA ARG A 41 15.01 -9.86 -11.55
C ARG A 41 14.64 -8.48 -12.07
N GLY A 42 13.48 -7.97 -11.68
CA GLY A 42 12.89 -6.75 -12.22
C GLY A 42 12.46 -6.91 -13.67
N VAL A 43 12.59 -5.81 -14.43
CA VAL A 43 12.28 -5.74 -15.86
C VAL A 43 13.50 -5.32 -16.66
N VAL A 44 13.60 -5.80 -17.92
CA VAL A 44 14.74 -5.52 -18.81
C VAL A 44 14.95 -4.03 -19.03
N SER A 45 13.85 -3.28 -19.17
CA SER A 45 13.88 -1.83 -19.27
C SER A 45 12.54 -1.28 -18.82
N TYR A 46 12.54 -0.34 -17.87
CA TYR A 46 11.32 0.32 -17.40
C TYR A 46 10.61 1.05 -18.55
N LYS A 47 11.35 1.77 -19.40
CA LYS A 47 10.77 2.48 -20.54
C LYS A 47 10.12 1.55 -21.56
N ARG A 48 10.72 0.38 -21.82
CA ARG A 48 10.14 -0.60 -22.76
C ARG A 48 8.97 -1.38 -22.16
N SER A 49 9.05 -1.69 -20.87
CA SER A 49 8.02 -2.48 -20.18
C SER A 49 6.78 -1.65 -19.82
N PHE A 50 6.97 -0.36 -19.58
CA PHE A 50 5.97 0.61 -19.13
C PHE A 50 5.99 1.86 -20.01
N GLY A 51 5.75 1.64 -21.30
CA GLY A 51 5.80 2.66 -22.35
C GLY A 51 4.44 3.02 -22.94
N ASP A 52 3.35 2.75 -22.22
CA ASP A 52 2.02 3.08 -22.72
C ASP A 52 1.88 4.60 -22.92
N LEU A 53 1.31 4.98 -24.07
CA LEU A 53 1.15 6.38 -24.45
C LEU A 53 0.04 7.03 -23.63
N ASN A 54 0.20 8.31 -23.30
CA ASN A 54 -0.81 9.09 -22.55
C ASN A 54 -2.20 9.01 -23.19
N GLU A 55 -2.27 8.95 -24.51
CA GLU A 55 -3.53 8.81 -25.25
C GLU A 55 -4.26 7.50 -24.90
N LYS A 56 -3.55 6.38 -24.76
CA LYS A 56 -4.17 5.10 -24.34
C LYS A 56 -4.80 5.21 -22.95
N HIS A 57 -4.07 5.82 -22.02
CA HIS A 57 -4.56 6.07 -20.67
C HIS A 57 -5.80 6.96 -20.69
N LEU A 58 -5.77 8.05 -21.45
CA LEU A 58 -6.89 8.99 -21.55
C LEU A 58 -8.14 8.35 -22.20
N ASN A 59 -7.96 7.61 -23.29
CA ASN A 59 -9.07 6.98 -24.01
C ASN A 59 -9.82 5.98 -23.14
N VAL A 60 -9.10 5.11 -22.41
CA VAL A 60 -9.76 4.17 -21.50
C VAL A 60 -10.39 4.89 -20.30
N ALA A 61 -9.71 5.91 -19.76
CA ALA A 61 -10.21 6.69 -18.63
C ALA A 61 -11.53 7.38 -18.97
N GLN A 62 -11.65 7.95 -20.16
CA GLN A 62 -12.88 8.55 -20.68
C GLN A 62 -14.00 7.52 -20.89
N ALA A 63 -13.66 6.30 -21.31
CA ALA A 63 -14.64 5.27 -21.62
C ALA A 63 -15.29 4.66 -20.37
N ILE A 64 -14.53 4.46 -19.29
CA ILE A 64 -15.00 3.73 -18.11
C ILE A 64 -15.18 4.61 -16.86
N GLY A 65 -14.50 5.75 -16.82
CA GLY A 65 -14.45 6.61 -15.65
C GLY A 65 -15.63 7.56 -15.51
N ILE A 66 -15.55 8.38 -14.47
CA ILE A 66 -16.55 9.42 -14.20
C ILE A 66 -16.39 10.61 -15.13
N ARG A 67 -17.41 11.48 -15.20
CA ARG A 67 -17.27 12.79 -15.82
C ARG A 67 -16.21 13.64 -15.13
N VAL A 68 -15.62 14.57 -15.87
CA VAL A 68 -14.65 15.54 -15.33
C VAL A 68 -15.31 16.43 -14.27
N LEU A 69 -14.61 16.64 -13.16
CA LEU A 69 -15.08 17.44 -12.03
C LEU A 69 -14.36 18.78 -11.97
N SER A 70 -15.11 19.83 -11.68
CA SER A 70 -14.62 21.19 -11.56
C SER A 70 -13.84 21.39 -10.25
N SER A 71 -14.40 20.93 -9.14
CA SER A 71 -13.90 21.18 -7.78
C SER A 71 -13.95 19.94 -6.87
N ARG A 72 -13.35 20.02 -5.68
CA ARG A 72 -13.30 18.92 -4.71
C ARG A 72 -14.66 18.67 -4.06
N GLU A 73 -15.43 19.73 -3.84
CA GLU A 73 -16.80 19.67 -3.30
C GLU A 73 -17.74 18.91 -4.24
N GLU A 74 -17.47 18.94 -5.54
CA GLU A 74 -18.22 18.17 -6.53
C GLU A 74 -17.91 16.67 -6.43
N ALA A 75 -16.66 16.30 -6.16
CA ALA A 75 -16.28 14.91 -5.96
C ALA A 75 -16.93 14.30 -4.72
N GLU A 76 -17.07 15.07 -3.65
CA GLU A 76 -17.79 14.64 -2.44
C GLU A 76 -19.28 14.31 -2.70
N LYS A 77 -19.87 14.84 -3.77
CA LYS A 77 -21.25 14.55 -4.18
C LYS A 77 -21.36 13.29 -5.05
N MET A 78 -20.24 12.69 -5.47
CA MET A 78 -20.19 11.54 -6.38
C MET A 78 -19.81 10.22 -5.69
N LYS A 79 -20.10 10.10 -4.38
CA LYS A 79 -19.76 8.94 -3.54
C LYS A 79 -20.35 7.61 -4.02
N GLU A 80 -21.40 7.62 -4.82
CA GLU A 80 -21.97 6.39 -5.41
C GLU A 80 -21.11 5.80 -6.54
N GLN A 81 -20.30 6.63 -7.21
CA GLN A 81 -19.43 6.22 -8.32
C GLN A 81 -17.95 6.22 -7.93
N LEU A 82 -17.62 6.79 -6.77
CA LEU A 82 -16.27 6.96 -6.27
C LEU A 82 -16.11 6.26 -4.92
N GLN A 83 -15.11 5.41 -4.83
CA GLN A 83 -14.66 4.77 -3.62
C GLN A 83 -13.53 5.59 -2.99
N PRO A 84 -13.63 5.99 -1.71
CA PRO A 84 -12.53 6.60 -1.00
C PRO A 84 -11.41 5.58 -0.77
N ILE A 85 -10.17 6.03 -0.87
CA ILE A 85 -8.99 5.26 -0.49
C ILE A 85 -8.29 5.90 0.71
N THR A 86 -7.82 5.08 1.64
CA THR A 86 -6.99 5.52 2.75
C THR A 86 -5.80 4.59 2.89
N THR A 87 -4.77 5.02 3.61
CA THR A 87 -3.71 4.11 4.06
C THR A 87 -4.35 2.92 4.76
N ASN A 88 -3.94 1.71 4.38
CA ASN A 88 -4.47 0.44 4.87
C ASN A 88 -3.33 -0.59 4.94
N GLU A 89 -3.66 -1.88 5.07
CA GLU A 89 -2.65 -2.94 5.15
C GLU A 89 -1.89 -3.23 3.85
N LEU A 90 -2.42 -2.83 2.71
CA LEU A 90 -1.88 -3.14 1.39
C LEU A 90 -0.98 -2.02 0.85
N TYR A 91 -1.33 -0.77 1.15
CA TYR A 91 -0.61 0.40 0.66
C TYR A 91 -0.75 1.62 1.57
N ALA A 92 0.13 2.60 1.36
CA ALA A 92 0.06 3.91 1.98
C ALA A 92 -0.44 4.96 0.98
N VAL A 93 -1.22 5.93 1.46
CA VAL A 93 -1.62 7.11 0.68
C VAL A 93 -0.84 8.31 1.21
N ASP A 94 -0.10 8.98 0.32
CA ASP A 94 0.66 10.18 0.67
C ASP A 94 -0.26 11.41 0.88
N SER A 95 0.32 12.51 1.32
CA SER A 95 -0.32 13.83 1.35
C SER A 95 -0.71 14.29 -0.07
N LEU A 96 -1.95 14.00 -0.47
CA LEU A 96 -2.50 14.32 -1.79
C LEU A 96 -2.78 15.82 -1.96
N THR A 97 -1.73 16.63 -2.07
CA THR A 97 -1.84 18.10 -2.17
C THR A 97 -2.54 18.58 -3.44
N HIS A 98 -2.47 17.81 -4.54
CA HIS A 98 -3.01 18.17 -5.86
C HIS A 98 -3.92 17.09 -6.45
N SER A 99 -4.50 16.25 -5.60
CA SER A 99 -5.51 15.25 -5.95
C SER A 99 -6.37 14.97 -4.72
N ILE A 100 -7.43 14.18 -4.87
CA ILE A 100 -8.34 13.78 -3.79
C ILE A 100 -8.44 12.26 -3.75
N PRO A 101 -8.50 11.63 -2.56
CA PRO A 101 -8.34 10.19 -2.33
C PRO A 101 -9.55 9.36 -2.81
N TYR A 102 -9.91 9.47 -4.08
CA TYR A 102 -11.04 8.78 -4.69
C TYR A 102 -10.61 8.08 -5.96
N LEU A 103 -11.17 6.90 -6.17
CA LEU A 103 -11.05 6.09 -7.38
C LEU A 103 -12.41 5.51 -7.74
N ILE A 104 -12.62 5.13 -8.99
CA ILE A 104 -13.74 4.24 -9.33
C ILE A 104 -13.48 2.83 -8.76
N PRO A 105 -14.52 2.00 -8.52
CA PRO A 105 -14.34 0.67 -7.94
C PRO A 105 -13.31 -0.20 -8.65
N GLY A 106 -13.32 -0.25 -9.99
CA GLY A 106 -12.33 -1.03 -10.76
C GLY A 106 -10.89 -0.55 -10.60
N ALA A 107 -10.68 0.74 -10.31
CA ALA A 107 -9.34 1.28 -10.04
C ALA A 107 -8.90 1.03 -8.58
N ALA A 108 -9.83 1.10 -7.62
CA ALA A 108 -9.56 0.75 -6.22
C ALA A 108 -9.19 -0.74 -6.09
N SER A 109 -9.95 -1.63 -6.74
CA SER A 109 -9.67 -3.07 -6.75
C SER A 109 -8.31 -3.41 -7.39
N LEU A 110 -7.95 -2.72 -8.47
CA LEU A 110 -6.62 -2.86 -9.08
C LEU A 110 -5.52 -2.43 -8.10
N LEU A 111 -5.70 -1.33 -7.37
CA LEU A 111 -4.74 -0.84 -6.39
C LEU A 111 -4.56 -1.83 -5.23
N ASP A 112 -5.66 -2.38 -4.70
CA ASP A 112 -5.62 -3.45 -3.68
C ASP A 112 -4.85 -4.67 -4.21
N THR A 113 -5.13 -5.08 -5.45
CA THR A 113 -4.45 -6.22 -6.10
C THR A 113 -2.95 -5.97 -6.23
N ILE A 114 -2.52 -4.76 -6.62
CA ILE A 114 -1.10 -4.41 -6.70
C ILE A 114 -0.46 -4.48 -5.31
N GLY A 115 -1.10 -3.91 -4.29
CA GLY A 115 -0.59 -3.92 -2.90
C GLY A 115 -0.45 -5.35 -2.37
N HIS A 116 -1.46 -6.19 -2.55
CA HIS A 116 -1.43 -7.60 -2.17
C HIS A 116 -0.32 -8.37 -2.88
N ASN A 117 -0.26 -8.30 -4.22
CA ASN A 117 0.76 -8.99 -5.01
C ASN A 117 2.17 -8.51 -4.67
N PHE A 118 2.34 -7.24 -4.31
CA PHE A 118 3.63 -6.70 -3.88
C PHE A 118 4.07 -7.29 -2.54
N LEU A 119 3.21 -7.29 -1.53
CA LEU A 119 3.51 -7.87 -0.21
C LEU A 119 3.78 -9.38 -0.29
N ASP A 120 2.97 -10.10 -1.06
CA ASP A 120 3.19 -11.53 -1.34
C ASP A 120 4.55 -11.75 -2.04
N SER A 121 4.86 -10.94 -3.06
CA SER A 121 6.14 -11.01 -3.76
C SER A 121 7.34 -10.71 -2.85
N LEU A 122 7.24 -9.76 -1.92
CA LEU A 122 8.31 -9.50 -0.94
C LEU A 122 8.55 -10.73 -0.08
N THR A 123 7.48 -11.33 0.44
CA THR A 123 7.53 -12.53 1.28
C THR A 123 8.15 -13.71 0.54
N ALA A 124 7.67 -14.00 -0.67
CA ALA A 124 8.18 -15.09 -1.51
C ALA A 124 9.66 -14.90 -1.88
N LYS A 125 10.13 -13.66 -1.95
CA LYS A 125 11.52 -13.29 -2.27
C LYS A 125 12.41 -13.10 -1.05
N GLY A 126 11.91 -13.40 0.15
CA GLY A 126 12.68 -13.32 1.40
C GLY A 126 12.97 -11.89 1.85
N LEU A 127 12.14 -10.92 1.48
CA LEU A 127 12.30 -9.51 1.86
C LEU A 127 11.33 -9.14 2.99
N ASN A 128 11.79 -8.27 3.88
CA ASN A 128 10.96 -7.68 4.92
C ASN A 128 9.88 -6.76 4.30
N PRO A 129 8.69 -6.72 4.91
CA PRO A 129 7.50 -6.12 4.32
C PRO A 129 7.60 -4.59 4.19
N ASN A 130 7.13 -4.09 3.06
CA ASN A 130 7.02 -2.67 2.74
C ASN A 130 5.71 -2.43 1.96
N LYS A 131 5.03 -1.32 2.23
CA LYS A 131 3.87 -0.84 1.47
C LYS A 131 4.33 0.04 0.31
N ILE A 132 3.66 -0.10 -0.82
CA ILE A 132 3.75 0.90 -1.89
C ILE A 132 3.12 2.22 -1.42
N ILE A 133 3.54 3.34 -2.00
CA ILE A 133 3.00 4.67 -1.67
C ILE A 133 2.28 5.25 -2.89
N VAL A 134 0.99 5.53 -2.73
CA VAL A 134 0.15 6.23 -3.70
C VAL A 134 0.36 7.73 -3.55
N THR A 135 0.79 8.39 -4.63
CA THR A 135 1.18 9.80 -4.63
C THR A 135 0.21 10.71 -5.39
N SER A 136 -0.65 10.15 -6.24
CA SER A 136 -1.72 10.90 -6.90
C SER A 136 -2.83 9.98 -7.37
N VAL A 137 -4.04 10.51 -7.49
CA VAL A 137 -5.28 9.79 -7.84
C VAL A 137 -6.24 10.74 -8.58
N LEU A 138 -7.54 10.80 -8.25
CA LEU A 138 -8.49 11.73 -8.86
C LEU A 138 -8.04 13.18 -8.75
N ARG A 139 -8.03 13.91 -9.87
CA ARG A 139 -7.78 15.35 -9.93
C ARG A 139 -9.02 16.08 -10.43
N THR A 140 -9.28 17.24 -9.88
CA THR A 140 -10.30 18.18 -10.37
C THR A 140 -9.67 19.20 -11.31
N GLN A 141 -10.48 19.94 -12.07
CA GLN A 141 -9.97 21.03 -12.91
C GLN A 141 -9.20 22.06 -12.08
N ASP A 142 -9.67 22.38 -10.88
CA ASP A 142 -9.00 23.31 -9.98
C ASP A 142 -7.68 22.77 -9.43
N ASP A 143 -7.59 21.46 -9.15
CA ASP A 143 -6.31 20.82 -8.79
C ASP A 143 -5.28 20.96 -9.92
N VAL A 144 -5.69 20.71 -11.16
CA VAL A 144 -4.78 20.80 -12.32
C VAL A 144 -4.37 22.25 -12.59
N LYS A 145 -5.30 23.22 -12.46
CA LYS A 145 -4.96 24.65 -12.55
C LYS A 145 -3.88 25.03 -11.53
N ARG A 146 -4.00 24.58 -10.27
CA ARG A 146 -2.98 24.81 -9.23
C ARG A 146 -1.67 24.10 -9.54
N LEU A 147 -1.71 22.84 -9.96
CA LEU A 147 -0.53 22.04 -10.27
C LEU A 147 0.31 22.67 -11.40
N ARG A 148 -0.36 23.14 -12.46
CA ARG A 148 0.29 23.74 -13.63
C ARG A 148 1.04 25.03 -13.33
N ARG A 149 0.70 25.74 -12.24
CA ARG A 149 1.47 26.93 -11.79
C ARG A 149 2.90 26.58 -11.37
N ARG A 150 3.12 25.34 -10.90
CA ARG A 150 4.43 24.87 -10.41
C ARG A 150 5.07 23.82 -11.31
N ASN A 151 4.27 23.11 -12.11
CA ASN A 151 4.73 22.05 -13.00
C ASN A 151 4.30 22.33 -14.45
N GLY A 152 5.21 22.90 -15.24
CA GLY A 152 4.99 23.17 -16.66
C GLY A 152 4.78 21.90 -17.52
N ASN A 153 5.13 20.72 -17.01
CA ASN A 153 4.90 19.45 -17.71
C ASN A 153 3.50 18.87 -17.45
N ALA A 154 2.72 19.45 -16.54
CA ALA A 154 1.39 18.93 -16.24
C ALA A 154 0.42 19.19 -17.40
N SER A 155 -0.11 18.10 -17.97
CA SER A 155 -1.08 18.17 -19.05
C SER A 155 -2.39 18.80 -18.59
N PRO A 156 -3.02 19.68 -19.39
CA PRO A 156 -4.37 20.17 -19.12
C PRO A 156 -5.44 19.10 -19.30
N ASN A 157 -5.14 18.01 -20.04
CA ASN A 157 -6.02 16.87 -20.25
C ASN A 157 -5.34 15.60 -19.74
N SER A 158 -5.82 15.05 -18.63
CA SER A 158 -5.15 14.02 -17.85
C SER A 158 -6.13 12.88 -17.52
N ALA A 159 -5.65 11.64 -17.58
CA ALA A 159 -6.45 10.47 -17.20
C ALA A 159 -6.88 10.50 -15.72
N HIS A 160 -6.18 11.26 -14.87
CA HIS A 160 -6.56 11.47 -13.47
C HIS A 160 -7.91 12.18 -13.28
N PHE A 161 -8.48 12.83 -14.29
CA PHE A 161 -9.80 13.48 -14.15
C PHE A 161 -10.95 12.51 -13.97
N TYR A 162 -10.76 11.24 -14.34
CA TYR A 162 -11.84 10.28 -14.51
C TYR A 162 -11.91 9.24 -13.38
N GLY A 163 -11.07 9.37 -12.34
CA GLY A 163 -11.03 8.45 -11.19
C GLY A 163 -10.48 7.05 -11.50
N THR A 164 -9.96 6.82 -12.70
CA THR A 164 -9.47 5.51 -13.17
C THR A 164 -7.97 5.32 -12.96
N THR A 165 -7.27 6.39 -12.56
CA THR A 165 -5.82 6.51 -12.71
C THR A 165 -5.19 6.97 -11.41
N PHE A 166 -4.08 6.32 -11.06
CA PHE A 166 -3.30 6.62 -9.87
C PHE A 166 -1.81 6.50 -10.13
N ASP A 167 -1.03 7.24 -9.35
CA ASP A 167 0.42 7.27 -9.41
C ASP A 167 0.99 6.57 -8.18
N VAL A 168 1.85 5.57 -8.39
CA VAL A 168 2.57 4.86 -7.32
C VAL A 168 4.04 5.26 -7.37
N SER A 169 4.61 5.67 -6.24
CA SER A 169 6.03 6.00 -6.17
C SER A 169 6.90 4.77 -6.44
N TRP A 170 7.97 4.94 -7.21
CA TRP A 170 9.05 3.95 -7.30
C TRP A 170 10.30 4.35 -6.52
N LYS A 171 10.27 5.52 -5.87
CA LYS A 171 11.38 6.06 -5.06
C LYS A 171 11.16 5.87 -3.56
N ARG A 172 9.91 5.79 -3.12
CA ARG A 172 9.54 5.75 -1.71
C ARG A 172 8.60 4.59 -1.45
N PHE A 173 8.82 3.95 -0.31
CA PHE A 173 8.05 2.84 0.21
C PHE A 173 7.91 3.07 1.72
N GLN A 174 6.84 2.54 2.31
CA GLN A 174 6.65 2.61 3.75
C GLN A 174 7.00 1.25 4.36
N LYS A 175 8.04 1.20 5.19
CA LYS A 175 8.37 0.00 5.96
C LYS A 175 7.20 -0.37 6.86
N ILE A 176 6.84 -1.66 6.85
CA ILE A 176 5.90 -2.21 7.83
C ILE A 176 6.74 -2.69 9.01
N GLU A 177 6.51 -2.11 10.18
CA GLU A 177 7.15 -2.59 11.40
C GLU A 177 6.51 -3.92 11.82
N ASP A 178 7.31 -4.76 12.45
CA ASP A 178 6.84 -6.01 13.02
C ASP A 178 5.83 -5.71 14.14
N GLU A 179 4.68 -6.39 14.16
CA GLU A 179 3.63 -6.20 15.19
C GLU A 179 4.17 -6.41 16.61
N ASP A 180 5.16 -7.28 16.69
CA ASP A 180 5.86 -7.68 17.89
C ASP A 180 7.05 -6.74 18.21
N GLY A 181 7.31 -5.73 17.38
CA GLY A 181 8.41 -4.78 17.56
C GLY A 181 9.79 -5.39 17.34
N ARG A 182 9.87 -6.60 16.74
CA ARG A 182 11.15 -7.17 16.33
C ARG A 182 11.79 -6.28 15.27
N PRO A 183 13.07 -5.87 15.43
CA PRO A 183 13.74 -5.07 14.42
C PRO A 183 13.81 -5.81 13.08
N LEU A 184 13.45 -5.13 12.00
CA LEU A 184 13.52 -5.65 10.63
C LEU A 184 14.67 -4.98 9.88
N GLN A 185 15.49 -5.75 9.16
CA GLN A 185 16.49 -5.20 8.25
C GLN A 185 15.81 -4.44 7.09
N ASP A 186 16.27 -3.23 6.83
CA ASP A 186 15.73 -2.40 5.75
C ASP A 186 15.96 -3.02 4.36
N VAL A 187 15.04 -2.72 3.45
CA VAL A 187 15.15 -3.07 2.04
C VAL A 187 15.33 -1.80 1.22
N SER A 188 16.31 -1.78 0.33
CA SER A 188 16.56 -0.58 -0.48
C SER A 188 15.39 -0.27 -1.42
N ALA A 189 15.15 1.02 -1.68
CA ALA A 189 14.11 1.45 -2.62
C ALA A 189 14.32 0.88 -4.03
N ASP A 190 15.56 0.70 -4.47
CA ASP A 190 15.87 0.10 -5.77
C ASP A 190 15.48 -1.38 -5.82
N THR A 191 15.73 -2.14 -4.75
CA THR A 191 15.28 -3.54 -4.62
C THR A 191 13.75 -3.62 -4.63
N LEU A 192 13.07 -2.78 -3.84
CA LEU A 192 11.61 -2.72 -3.78
C LEU A 192 11.01 -2.35 -5.14
N LYS A 193 11.62 -1.41 -5.86
CA LYS A 193 11.24 -1.04 -7.22
C LYS A 193 11.36 -2.21 -8.20
N LEU A 194 12.40 -3.04 -8.10
CA LEU A 194 12.53 -4.25 -8.94
C LEU A 194 11.34 -5.19 -8.71
N VAL A 195 11.00 -5.47 -7.45
CA VAL A 195 9.86 -6.34 -7.11
C VAL A 195 8.54 -5.75 -7.60
N LEU A 196 8.30 -4.46 -7.34
CA LEU A 196 7.09 -3.77 -7.82
C LEU A 196 7.00 -3.83 -9.36
N SER A 197 8.13 -3.70 -10.06
CA SER A 197 8.15 -3.77 -11.52
C SER A 197 7.77 -5.14 -12.08
N GLU A 198 8.05 -6.23 -11.35
CA GLU A 198 7.61 -7.57 -11.75
C GLU A 198 6.08 -7.69 -11.64
N VAL A 199 5.52 -7.28 -10.49
CA VAL A 199 4.07 -7.24 -10.25
C VAL A 199 3.35 -6.43 -11.32
N LEU A 200 3.83 -5.21 -11.57
CA LEU A 200 3.25 -4.30 -12.56
C LEU A 200 3.35 -4.86 -13.99
N ARG A 201 4.48 -5.50 -14.34
CA ARG A 201 4.64 -6.17 -15.64
C ARG A 201 3.60 -7.26 -15.81
N ASP A 202 3.38 -8.08 -14.79
CA ASP A 202 2.51 -9.25 -14.87
C ASP A 202 1.03 -8.83 -14.96
N LEU A 203 0.60 -7.83 -14.19
CA LEU A 203 -0.74 -7.23 -14.30
C LEU A 203 -0.98 -6.57 -15.66
N ARG A 204 0.03 -5.85 -16.18
CA ARG A 204 -0.06 -5.25 -17.52
C ARG A 204 -0.17 -6.32 -18.62
N LYS A 205 0.61 -7.41 -18.52
CA LYS A 205 0.56 -8.55 -19.46
C LYS A 205 -0.78 -9.30 -19.38
N ALA A 206 -1.40 -9.34 -18.21
CA ALA A 206 -2.74 -9.88 -18.00
C ALA A 206 -3.85 -8.88 -18.38
N ASP A 207 -3.52 -7.82 -19.12
CA ASP A 207 -4.47 -6.84 -19.65
C ASP A 207 -5.30 -6.11 -18.58
N LYS A 208 -4.84 -6.07 -17.32
CA LYS A 208 -5.56 -5.41 -16.21
C LYS A 208 -5.41 -3.89 -16.21
N CYS A 209 -4.31 -3.36 -16.73
CA CYS A 209 -4.01 -1.94 -16.68
C CYS A 209 -3.06 -1.48 -17.80
N TYR A 210 -3.01 -0.17 -18.01
CA TYR A 210 -1.93 0.50 -18.73
C TYR A 210 -0.96 1.12 -17.74
N ILE A 211 0.33 1.12 -18.09
CA ILE A 211 1.37 1.64 -17.22
C ILE A 211 2.38 2.46 -18.01
N LYS A 212 2.66 3.65 -17.49
CA LYS A 212 3.73 4.52 -17.96
C LYS A 212 4.74 4.79 -16.85
N TYR A 213 6.02 4.57 -17.15
CA TYR A 213 7.11 4.92 -16.24
C TYR A 213 7.45 6.41 -16.35
N GLU A 214 7.13 7.19 -15.32
CA GLU A 214 7.38 8.63 -15.29
C GLU A 214 8.64 8.97 -14.50
N LEU A 215 9.76 9.06 -15.22
CA LEU A 215 11.08 9.30 -14.62
C LEU A 215 11.14 10.64 -13.85
N LYS A 216 10.61 11.72 -14.44
CA LYS A 216 10.65 13.08 -13.84
C LYS A 216 9.83 13.17 -12.55
N GLN A 217 8.66 12.52 -12.52
CA GLN A 217 7.78 12.56 -11.35
C GLN A 217 8.15 11.53 -10.29
N GLY A 218 8.91 10.49 -10.65
CA GLY A 218 9.30 9.47 -9.67
C GLY A 218 8.20 8.44 -9.39
N CYS A 219 7.26 8.24 -10.32
CA CYS A 219 6.14 7.31 -10.18
C CYS A 219 5.95 6.40 -11.40
N PHE A 220 5.18 5.32 -11.17
CA PHE A 220 4.46 4.59 -12.20
C PHE A 220 3.06 5.20 -12.30
N HIS A 221 2.70 5.66 -13.49
CA HIS A 221 1.37 6.16 -13.81
C HIS A 221 0.52 4.99 -14.31
N ILE A 222 -0.53 4.64 -13.58
CA ILE A 222 -1.29 3.40 -13.77
C ILE A 222 -2.75 3.75 -13.99
N THR A 223 -3.33 3.23 -15.07
CA THR A 223 -4.77 3.38 -15.37
C THR A 223 -5.40 2.01 -15.48
N THR A 224 -6.48 1.79 -14.73
CA THR A 224 -7.25 0.54 -14.82
C THR A 224 -7.94 0.40 -16.17
N ARG A 225 -8.21 -0.86 -16.57
CA ARG A 225 -9.04 -1.18 -17.73
C ARG A 225 -10.43 -1.69 -17.34
N GLU A 226 -10.69 -1.84 -16.04
CA GLU A 226 -11.94 -2.34 -15.48
C GLU A 226 -12.71 -1.20 -14.79
N LYS A 227 -14.04 -1.22 -14.91
CA LYS A 227 -14.93 -0.19 -14.38
C LYS A 227 -15.21 -0.40 -12.88
#